data_AF-A0A5Q4GRQ4-F1
#
_entry.id   AF-A0A5Q4GRQ4-F1
#
_cell.length_a   1.000
_cell.length_b   1.000
_cell.length_c   1.000
_cell.angle_alpha   90.00
_cell.angle_beta   90.00
_cell.angle_gamma   90.00
#
_symmetry.space_group_name_H-M   'P 1'
#
loop_
_entity.id
_entity.type
_entity.pdbx_description
1 polymer ?
#
loop_
_entity_poly.entity_id
_entity_poly.type
_entity_poly.pdbx_seq_one_letter_code
_entity_poly.pdbx_strand_id
1 'polypeptide(L)'
;MAPEPSGTWPLDFKELVGPVLQQHCLGCHHAEGEADQFDLTGDRAYLALANYGQPSLRDHVMTRYYQGRSIANAGASQESPLIALLSGGHHDVQLESTDWQRLFVWMDTYGQRSGSFGHEQEEDLRRLRQHLADLLEE
;
A
#
# COMPACT_ATOMS: atom_id res chain seq x y z
N MET A 1 -11.78 10.89 15.61
CA MET A 1 -10.87 9.89 15.03
C MET A 1 -9.71 10.64 14.38
N ALA A 2 -8.54 10.02 14.18
CA ALA A 2 -7.48 10.67 13.39
C ALA A 2 -7.92 10.71 11.91
N PRO A 3 -7.56 11.74 11.14
CA PRO A 3 -7.84 11.78 9.71
C PRO A 3 -7.19 10.59 9.02
N GLU A 4 -7.83 10.05 7.99
CA GLU A 4 -7.25 8.94 7.25
C GLU A 4 -5.99 9.35 6.48
N PRO A 5 -5.09 8.41 6.17
CA PRO A 5 -3.91 8.70 5.38
C PRO A 5 -4.26 9.25 3.98
N SER A 6 -3.44 10.18 3.50
CA SER A 6 -3.45 10.63 2.10
C SER A 6 -3.34 9.44 1.14
N GLY A 7 -3.98 9.54 -0.03
CA GLY A 7 -3.97 8.48 -1.04
C GLY A 7 -4.94 7.33 -0.76
N THR A 8 -5.85 7.46 0.20
CA THR A 8 -6.97 6.52 0.41
C THR A 8 -8.23 6.89 -0.38
N TRP A 9 -8.36 8.16 -0.78
CA TRP A 9 -9.42 8.65 -1.65
C TRP A 9 -8.97 9.81 -2.55
N PRO A 10 -8.99 9.63 -3.89
CA PRO A 10 -9.01 8.32 -4.54
C PRO A 10 -7.81 7.50 -4.09
N LEU A 11 -7.93 6.18 -4.12
CA LEU A 11 -6.80 5.33 -3.75
C LEU A 11 -5.66 5.55 -4.73
N ASP A 12 -4.46 5.87 -4.25
CA ASP A 12 -3.26 6.00 -5.08
C ASP A 12 -2.05 5.44 -4.34
N PHE A 13 -1.36 4.47 -4.96
CA PHE A 13 -0.23 3.80 -4.34
C PHE A 13 0.92 4.76 -3.99
N LYS A 14 1.19 5.76 -4.84
CA LYS A 14 2.30 6.70 -4.63
C LYS A 14 1.98 7.64 -3.47
N GLU A 15 0.76 8.17 -3.40
CA GLU A 15 0.33 9.03 -2.29
C GLU A 15 0.13 8.27 -0.97
N LEU A 16 -0.27 7.00 -1.04
CA LEU A 16 -0.54 6.16 0.12
C LEU A 16 0.72 5.51 0.70
N VAL A 17 1.47 4.78 -0.12
CA VAL A 17 2.63 3.97 0.30
C VAL A 17 3.95 4.71 0.07
N GLY A 18 4.03 5.59 -0.93
CA GLY A 18 5.25 6.34 -1.25
C GLY A 18 5.92 7.04 -0.06
N PRO A 19 5.17 7.70 0.86
CA PRO A 19 5.78 8.30 2.05
C PRO A 19 6.52 7.29 2.93
N VAL A 20 5.98 6.07 3.10
CA VAL A 20 6.63 4.99 3.86
C VAL A 20 7.95 4.60 3.21
N LEU A 21 7.94 4.42 1.88
CA LEU A 21 9.15 4.05 1.15
C LEU A 21 10.21 5.15 1.20
N GLN A 22 9.80 6.40 1.00
CA GLN A 22 10.69 7.55 1.02
C GLN A 22 11.39 7.71 2.37
N GLN A 23 10.66 7.49 3.46
CA GLN A 23 11.20 7.66 4.81
C GLN A 23 12.09 6.49 5.23
N HIS A 24 11.70 5.25 4.89
CA HIS A 24 12.27 4.05 5.52
C HIS A 24 13.04 3.14 4.58
N CYS A 25 12.75 3.16 3.27
CA CYS A 25 13.24 2.14 2.35
C CYS A 25 14.23 2.70 1.33
N LEU A 26 14.00 3.92 0.81
CA LEU A 26 14.80 4.51 -0.27
C LEU A 26 16.22 4.90 0.13
N GLY A 27 16.57 4.84 1.42
CA GLY A 27 17.96 5.00 1.86
C GLY A 27 18.89 3.90 1.35
N CYS A 28 18.37 2.67 1.20
CA CYS A 28 19.14 1.50 0.72
C CYS A 28 18.61 0.96 -0.61
N HIS A 29 17.29 1.04 -0.85
CA HIS A 29 16.60 0.45 -1.99
C HIS A 29 16.44 1.44 -3.17
N HIS A 30 17.55 1.81 -3.80
CA HIS A 30 17.59 2.61 -5.01
C HIS A 30 18.71 2.13 -5.94
N ALA A 31 18.75 2.63 -7.18
CA ALA A 31 19.66 2.15 -8.23
C ALA A 31 21.17 2.25 -7.91
N GLU A 32 21.56 3.08 -6.95
CA GLU A 32 22.96 3.25 -6.50
C GLU A 32 23.12 2.85 -5.04
N GLY A 33 22.08 2.26 -4.44
CA GLY A 33 22.05 1.89 -3.05
C GLY A 33 22.63 0.51 -2.82
N GLU A 34 22.93 0.21 -1.56
CA GLU A 34 23.45 -1.09 -1.13
C GLU A 34 22.47 -2.27 -1.33
N ALA A 35 21.19 -1.98 -1.60
CA ALA A 35 20.14 -2.96 -1.91
C ALA A 35 19.48 -2.72 -3.28
N ASP A 36 20.26 -2.28 -4.28
CA ASP A 36 19.84 -1.98 -5.65
C ASP A 36 19.09 -3.12 -6.38
N GLN A 37 19.39 -4.37 -6.04
CA GLN A 37 18.70 -5.58 -6.52
C GLN A 37 17.19 -5.57 -6.26
N PHE A 38 16.74 -4.78 -5.28
CA PHE A 38 15.33 -4.54 -4.99
C PHE A 38 15.06 -3.04 -4.99
N ASP A 39 15.18 -2.43 -6.18
CA ASP A 39 14.94 -1.01 -6.40
C ASP A 39 13.47 -0.61 -6.17
N LEU A 40 13.25 0.28 -5.21
CA LEU A 40 11.93 0.79 -4.83
C LEU A 40 11.66 2.21 -5.36
N THR A 41 12.40 2.67 -6.35
CA THR A 41 12.18 3.98 -6.96
C THR A 41 11.05 3.97 -7.99
N GLY A 42 10.25 5.04 -7.99
CA GLY A 42 9.22 5.31 -8.99
C GLY A 42 8.23 4.15 -9.19
N ASP A 43 7.98 3.80 -10.45
CA ASP A 43 6.97 2.79 -10.81
C ASP A 43 7.39 1.34 -10.50
N ARG A 44 8.68 1.10 -10.25
CA ARG A 44 9.23 -0.23 -9.90
C ARG A 44 8.78 -0.68 -8.52
N ALA A 45 8.67 0.27 -7.59
CA ALA A 45 8.24 0.06 -6.21
C ALA A 45 7.00 -0.83 -6.12
N TYR A 46 5.96 -0.48 -6.89
CA TYR A 46 4.72 -1.24 -6.89
C TYR A 46 4.92 -2.71 -7.28
N LEU A 47 5.67 -2.97 -8.36
CA LEU A 47 5.88 -4.34 -8.82
C LEU A 47 6.72 -5.10 -7.80
N ALA A 48 7.76 -4.48 -7.26
CA ALA A 48 8.62 -5.09 -6.27
C ALA A 48 7.81 -5.53 -5.03
N LEU A 49 6.99 -4.64 -4.46
CA LEU A 49 6.20 -4.95 -3.28
C LEU A 49 5.03 -5.90 -3.57
N ALA A 50 4.30 -5.71 -4.67
CA ALA A 50 3.14 -6.55 -5.00
C ALA A 50 3.52 -7.99 -5.36
N ASN A 51 4.76 -8.23 -5.81
CA ASN A 51 5.29 -9.56 -6.10
C ASN A 51 6.25 -10.08 -5.00
N TYR A 52 6.42 -9.37 -3.88
CA TYR A 52 7.35 -9.80 -2.83
C TYR A 52 6.86 -11.08 -2.13
N GLY A 53 7.78 -12.02 -1.94
CA GLY A 53 7.54 -13.28 -1.24
C GLY A 53 6.68 -14.27 -2.01
N GLN A 54 6.42 -15.42 -1.37
CA GLN A 54 5.58 -16.49 -1.90
C GLN A 54 4.72 -17.08 -0.77
N PRO A 55 3.38 -17.08 -0.89
CA PRO A 55 2.60 -16.42 -1.94
C PRO A 55 2.77 -14.89 -1.87
N SER A 56 2.85 -14.23 -3.03
CA SER A 56 2.89 -12.76 -3.09
C SER A 56 1.51 -12.15 -2.84
N LEU A 57 1.44 -10.82 -2.68
CA LEU A 57 0.16 -10.11 -2.59
C LEU A 57 -0.74 -10.39 -3.80
N ARG A 58 -0.17 -10.44 -5.00
CA ARG A 58 -0.90 -10.80 -6.23
C ARG A 58 -1.43 -12.23 -6.20
N ASP A 59 -0.63 -13.18 -5.76
CA ASP A 59 -1.04 -14.59 -5.63
C ASP A 59 -2.18 -14.74 -4.62
N HIS A 60 -2.09 -14.01 -3.51
CA HIS A 60 -3.14 -13.96 -2.49
C HIS A 60 -4.44 -13.40 -3.10
N VAL A 61 -4.41 -12.22 -3.74
CA VAL A 61 -5.61 -11.61 -4.34
C VAL A 61 -6.30 -12.58 -5.32
N MET A 62 -5.54 -13.21 -6.21
CA MET A 62 -6.11 -14.17 -7.17
C MET A 62 -6.69 -15.40 -6.47
N THR A 63 -5.98 -15.94 -5.48
CA THR A 63 -6.44 -17.10 -4.70
C THR A 63 -7.76 -16.80 -3.98
N ARG A 64 -7.87 -15.62 -3.34
CA ARG A 64 -9.08 -15.20 -2.63
C ARG A 64 -10.24 -14.93 -3.58
N TYR A 65 -9.97 -14.37 -4.76
CA TYR A 65 -10.98 -14.21 -5.80
C TYR A 65 -11.61 -15.56 -6.19
N TYR A 66 -10.79 -16.58 -6.48
CA TYR A 66 -11.29 -17.91 -6.81
C TYR A 66 -11.94 -18.64 -5.64
N GLN A 67 -11.51 -18.34 -4.40
CA GLN A 67 -12.10 -18.93 -3.20
C GLN A 67 -13.54 -18.49 -2.95
N GLY A 68 -13.96 -17.31 -3.43
CA GLY A 68 -15.35 -16.86 -3.43
C GLY A 68 -15.97 -16.63 -2.03
N ARG A 69 -15.17 -16.62 -0.97
CA ARG A 69 -15.62 -16.36 0.41
C ARG A 69 -14.51 -15.73 1.24
N SER A 70 -14.89 -14.96 2.25
CA SER A 70 -13.97 -14.46 3.26
C SER A 70 -13.65 -15.54 4.29
N ILE A 71 -12.39 -15.57 4.72
CA ILE A 71 -11.92 -16.39 5.85
C ILE A 71 -11.40 -15.45 6.92
N ALA A 72 -11.88 -15.64 8.15
CA ALA A 72 -11.40 -14.88 9.30
C ALA A 72 -9.89 -15.02 9.45
N ASN A 73 -9.21 -13.90 9.75
CA ASN A 73 -7.77 -13.80 9.93
C ASN A 73 -6.91 -14.18 8.71
N ALA A 74 -7.48 -14.11 7.50
CA ALA A 74 -6.77 -14.38 6.25
C ALA A 74 -6.89 -13.18 5.30
N GLY A 75 -6.73 -11.98 5.85
CA GLY A 75 -6.63 -10.74 5.08
C GLY A 75 -5.29 -10.66 4.34
N ALA A 76 -5.22 -9.82 3.32
CA ALA A 76 -4.04 -9.69 2.47
C ALA A 76 -2.83 -9.19 3.26
N SER A 77 -3.01 -8.20 4.13
CA SER A 77 -1.97 -7.71 5.03
C SER A 77 -1.51 -8.78 6.03
N GLN A 78 -2.44 -9.59 6.54
CA GLN A 78 -2.17 -10.58 7.59
C GLN A 78 -1.40 -11.79 7.07
N GLU A 79 -1.65 -12.21 5.83
CA GLU A 79 -0.94 -13.33 5.19
C GLU A 79 0.27 -12.88 4.35
N SER A 80 0.58 -11.58 4.34
CA SER A 80 1.64 -11.01 3.50
C SER A 80 3.03 -11.38 4.01
N PRO A 81 3.90 -12.01 3.18
CA PRO A 81 5.30 -12.22 3.53
C PRO A 81 6.07 -10.91 3.78
N LEU A 82 5.66 -9.81 3.13
CA LEU A 82 6.27 -8.50 3.35
C LEU A 82 5.97 -7.99 4.76
N ILE A 83 4.72 -8.12 5.23
CA ILE A 83 4.36 -7.74 6.60
C ILE A 83 5.05 -8.66 7.61
N ALA A 84 5.15 -9.96 7.32
CA ALA A 84 5.89 -10.89 8.17
C ALA A 84 7.39 -10.51 8.28
N LEU A 85 8.05 -10.14 7.17
CA LEU A 85 9.42 -9.64 7.19
C LEU A 85 9.54 -8.40 8.07
N LEU A 86 8.74 -7.36 7.78
CA LEU A 86 8.86 -6.06 8.45
C LEU A 86 8.53 -6.16 9.95
N SER A 87 7.56 -7.00 10.33
CA SER A 87 7.21 -7.22 11.74
C SER A 87 8.24 -8.04 12.51
N GLY A 88 9.00 -8.90 11.81
CA GLY A 88 10.19 -9.58 12.35
C GLY A 88 11.41 -8.67 12.49
N GLY A 89 11.35 -7.45 11.95
CA GLY A 89 12.44 -6.47 11.91
C GLY A 89 13.21 -6.49 10.59
N HIS A 90 13.66 -5.30 10.17
CA HIS A 90 14.46 -5.13 8.96
C HIS A 90 15.57 -4.09 9.22
N HIS A 91 16.72 -4.56 9.69
CA HIS A 91 17.82 -3.72 10.17
C HIS A 91 17.33 -2.71 11.23
N ASP A 92 17.64 -1.42 11.06
CA ASP A 92 17.27 -0.34 11.97
C ASP A 92 15.94 0.33 11.60
N VAL A 93 15.21 -0.19 10.59
CA VAL A 93 13.91 0.37 10.18
C VAL A 93 12.88 0.15 11.28
N GLN A 94 12.25 1.24 11.71
CA GLN A 94 11.15 1.25 12.67
C GLN A 94 9.96 1.98 12.05
N LEU A 95 8.87 1.24 11.81
CA LEU A 95 7.65 1.81 11.24
C LEU A 95 6.71 2.28 12.35
N GLU A 96 6.24 3.52 12.22
CA GLU A 96 5.23 4.09 13.10
C GLU A 96 3.84 3.50 12.80
N SER A 97 2.88 3.67 13.70
CA SER A 97 1.52 3.13 13.53
C SER A 97 0.84 3.62 12.24
N THR A 98 1.13 4.85 11.81
CA THR A 98 0.61 5.43 10.56
C THR A 98 1.22 4.78 9.33
N ASP A 99 2.49 4.36 9.39
CA ASP A 99 3.17 3.71 8.27
C ASP A 99 2.63 2.29 8.08
N TRP A 100 2.43 1.57 9.18
CA TRP A 100 1.73 0.30 9.19
C TRP A 100 0.32 0.42 8.60
N GLN A 101 -0.45 1.42 9.03
CA GLN A 101 -1.79 1.66 8.51
C GLN A 101 -1.79 1.88 7.00
N ARG A 102 -0.84 2.65 6.46
CA ARG A 102 -0.71 2.88 5.01
C ARG A 102 -0.47 1.57 4.24
N LEU A 103 0.43 0.72 4.73
CA LEU A 103 0.71 -0.59 4.12
C LEU A 103 -0.50 -1.52 4.21
N PHE A 104 -1.15 -1.60 5.37
CA PHE A 104 -2.33 -2.45 5.57
C PHE A 104 -3.49 -2.03 4.68
N VAL A 105 -3.83 -0.73 4.65
CA VAL A 105 -4.90 -0.22 3.80
C VAL A 105 -4.63 -0.54 2.34
N TRP A 106 -3.40 -0.34 1.86
CA TRP A 106 -3.05 -0.69 0.48
C TRP A 106 -3.23 -2.18 0.20
N MET A 107 -2.71 -3.07 1.06
CA MET A 107 -2.80 -4.52 0.85
C MET A 107 -4.24 -5.02 0.94
N ASP A 108 -4.99 -4.59 1.96
CA ASP A 108 -6.35 -5.07 2.22
C ASP A 108 -7.38 -4.48 1.25
N THR A 109 -7.02 -3.44 0.49
CA THR A 109 -7.75 -2.98 -0.71
C THR A 109 -7.20 -3.60 -2.00
N TYR A 110 -6.60 -4.79 -1.89
CA TYR A 110 -6.06 -5.61 -2.98
C TYR A 110 -4.87 -5.02 -3.73
N GLY A 111 -4.14 -4.10 -3.11
CA GLY A 111 -2.86 -3.62 -3.62
C GLY A 111 -2.98 -2.88 -4.94
N GLN A 112 -4.03 -2.07 -5.15
CA GLN A 112 -4.24 -1.34 -6.40
C GLN A 112 -3.14 -0.28 -6.66
N ARG A 113 -2.87 0.02 -7.94
CA ARG A 113 -2.01 1.16 -8.32
C ARG A 113 -2.74 2.48 -8.18
N SER A 114 -3.96 2.52 -8.71
CA SER A 114 -4.85 3.68 -8.71
C SER A 114 -6.28 3.18 -8.58
N GLY A 115 -7.09 3.91 -7.83
CA GLY A 115 -8.52 3.72 -7.65
C GLY A 115 -9.37 4.52 -8.63
N SER A 116 -8.76 5.22 -9.59
CA SER A 116 -9.44 5.92 -10.68
C SER A 116 -9.18 5.21 -12.01
N PHE A 117 -10.10 5.37 -12.97
CA PHE A 117 -9.95 4.88 -14.34
C PHE A 117 -9.17 5.86 -15.24
N GLY A 118 -8.77 7.01 -14.71
CA GLY A 118 -8.06 8.05 -15.43
C GLY A 118 -8.05 9.37 -14.68
N HIS A 119 -7.26 10.31 -15.19
CA HIS A 119 -7.03 11.61 -14.56
C HIS A 119 -8.31 12.41 -14.32
N GLU A 120 -9.21 12.46 -15.30
CA GLU A 120 -10.48 13.19 -15.18
C GLU A 120 -11.34 12.66 -14.02
N GLN A 121 -11.50 11.34 -13.93
CA GLN A 121 -12.25 10.74 -12.84
C GLN A 121 -11.55 10.93 -11.48
N GLU A 122 -10.22 10.91 -11.47
CA GLU A 122 -9.46 11.18 -10.24
C GLU A 122 -9.77 12.58 -9.69
N GLU A 123 -9.77 13.59 -10.56
CA GLU A 123 -10.16 14.95 -10.18
C GLU A 123 -11.62 15.02 -9.72
N ASP A 124 -12.53 14.33 -10.41
CA ASP A 124 -13.94 14.26 -10.00
C ASP A 124 -14.09 13.65 -8.60
N LEU A 125 -13.35 12.60 -8.28
CA LEU A 125 -13.37 11.97 -6.95
C LEU A 125 -12.82 12.91 -5.86
N ARG A 126 -11.80 13.72 -6.19
CA ARG A 126 -11.27 14.75 -5.28
C ARG A 126 -12.26 15.89 -5.07
N ARG A 127 -12.91 16.37 -6.13
CA ARG A 127 -13.99 17.37 -6.04
C ARG A 127 -15.18 16.84 -5.24
N LEU A 128 -15.57 15.59 -5.48
CA LEU A 128 -16.65 14.94 -4.73
C LEU A 128 -16.34 14.91 -3.23
N ARG A 129 -15.11 14.53 -2.84
CA ARG A 129 -14.70 14.52 -1.44
C ARG A 129 -14.80 15.91 -0.79
N GLN A 130 -14.43 16.97 -1.51
CA GLN A 130 -14.58 18.35 -1.03
C GLN A 130 -16.04 18.74 -0.83
N HIS A 131 -16.93 18.38 -1.77
CA HIS A 131 -18.36 18.66 -1.64
C HIS A 131 -19.03 17.87 -0.50
N LEU A 132 -18.47 16.72 -0.13
CA LEU A 132 -18.97 15.89 0.96
C LEU A 132 -18.27 16.17 2.29
N ALA A 133 -17.34 17.14 2.38
CA ALA A 133 -16.53 17.36 3.58
C ALA A 133 -17.40 17.55 4.83
N ASP A 134 -18.44 18.39 4.75
CA ASP A 134 -19.36 18.64 5.86
C ASP A 134 -20.12 17.39 6.34
N LEU A 135 -20.28 16.37 5.48
CA LEU A 135 -20.93 15.10 5.82
C LEU A 135 -19.94 14.05 6.38
N LEU A 136 -18.63 14.26 6.22
CA LEU A 136 -17.58 13.34 6.62
C LEU A 136 -16.87 13.76 7.92
N GLU A 137 -17.17 14.97 8.43
CA GLU A 137 -16.57 15.55 9.64
C GLU A 137 -17.36 15.28 10.94
N GLU A 138 -18.37 14.39 10.94
CA GLU A 138 -19.07 13.89 12.16
C GLU A 138 -18.31 12.73 12.85
#